data_AF-A0A1M7RWB9-F1
#
_entry.id   AF-A0A1M7RWB9-F1
#
_cell.length_a   1.000
_cell.length_b   1.000
_cell.length_c   1.000
_cell.angle_alpha   90.00
_cell.angle_beta   90.00
_cell.angle_gamma   90.00
#
_symmetry.space_group_name_H-M   'P 1'
#
loop_
_entity.id
_entity.type
_entity.pdbx_description
1 polymer ?
#
loop_
_entity_poly.entity_id
_entity_poly.type
_entity_poly.pdbx_seq_one_letter_code
_entity_poly.pdbx_strand_id
1 'polypeptide(L)'
;MKDKEVYKNLLIALDQMKSDAAEYLDKKLWKEITLPQTYEELLLALSKDELQDISRHYGFRNISSLKKKDLVHYLVQQLPCRITQELKLMDEHRYLFLKQFVSEDDKVFQAVLADAYDHKLVNYWRKTGLVLSSSSQGQKVLFMPSELQDVFQTLEHDAALQSKLKQNTNGWG
;
A
#
# COMPACT_ATOMS: atom_id res chain seq x y z
N MET A 1 48.41 9.64 0.40
CA MET A 1 48.02 9.17 -0.95
C MET A 1 47.17 7.90 -0.89
N LYS A 2 47.57 6.86 -0.13
CA LYS A 2 46.75 5.64 0.10
C LYS A 2 45.36 5.92 0.68
N ASP A 3 45.25 6.82 1.65
CA ASP A 3 43.96 7.08 2.30
C ASP A 3 42.93 7.70 1.35
N LYS A 4 43.34 8.61 0.46
CA LYS A 4 42.43 9.20 -0.55
C LYS A 4 41.85 8.15 -1.50
N GLU A 5 42.64 7.15 -1.89
CA GLU A 5 42.18 6.06 -2.76
C GLU A 5 41.22 5.13 -2.01
N VAL A 6 41.49 4.83 -0.73
CA VAL A 6 40.58 4.05 0.12
C VAL A 6 39.24 4.78 0.32
N TYR A 7 39.26 6.09 0.59
CA TYR A 7 38.03 6.88 0.71
C TYR A 7 37.24 6.91 -0.60
N LYS A 8 37.91 7.06 -1.74
CA LYS A 8 37.25 7.04 -3.06
C LYS A 8 36.59 5.69 -3.33
N ASN A 9 37.30 4.58 -3.08
CA ASN A 9 36.75 3.24 -3.27
C ASN A 9 35.58 2.95 -2.32
N LEU A 10 35.64 3.44 -1.08
CA LEU A 10 34.52 3.35 -0.13
C LEU A 10 33.29 4.11 -0.63
N LEU A 11 33.47 5.33 -1.15
CA LEU A 11 32.36 6.13 -1.69
C LEU A 11 31.69 5.43 -2.88
N ILE A 12 32.48 4.85 -3.79
CA ILE A 12 31.96 4.08 -4.93
C ILE A 12 31.16 2.86 -4.44
N ALA A 13 31.70 2.11 -3.47
CA ALA A 13 30.99 0.97 -2.91
C ALA A 13 29.66 1.36 -2.23
N LEU A 14 29.64 2.48 -1.49
CA LEU A 14 28.42 2.99 -0.86
C LEU A 14 27.37 3.44 -1.89
N ASP A 15 27.80 4.04 -2.99
CA ASP A 15 26.90 4.44 -4.06
C ASP A 15 26.30 3.22 -4.77
N GLN A 16 27.13 2.22 -5.08
CA GLN A 16 26.66 0.95 -5.66
C GLN A 16 25.67 0.24 -4.73
N MET A 17 25.95 0.16 -3.42
CA MET A 17 25.04 -0.45 -2.45
C MET A 17 23.69 0.27 -2.38
N LYS A 18 23.68 1.61 -2.49
CA LYS A 18 22.43 2.37 -2.55
C LYS A 18 21.64 2.06 -3.81
N SER A 19 22.32 1.97 -4.96
CA SER A 19 21.68 1.63 -6.24
C SER A 19 21.09 0.22 -6.21
N ASP A 20 21.85 -0.77 -5.75
CA ASP A 20 21.39 -2.17 -5.66
C ASP A 20 20.17 -2.30 -4.73
N ALA A 21 20.19 -1.58 -3.61
CA ALA A 21 19.07 -1.55 -2.68
C ALA A 21 17.81 -0.91 -3.29
N ALA A 22 17.97 0.17 -4.07
CA ALA A 22 16.86 0.81 -4.78
C ALA A 22 16.26 -0.14 -5.82
N GLU A 23 17.10 -0.81 -6.63
CA GLU A 23 16.62 -1.80 -7.62
C GLU A 23 15.88 -2.97 -6.97
N TYR A 24 16.38 -3.47 -5.84
CA TYR A 24 15.72 -4.54 -5.10
C TYR A 24 14.32 -4.13 -4.61
N LEU A 25 14.21 -2.91 -4.05
CA LEU A 25 12.92 -2.36 -3.62
C LEU A 25 11.97 -2.20 -4.80
N ASP A 26 12.47 -1.69 -5.93
CA ASP A 26 11.68 -1.49 -7.14
C ASP A 26 11.10 -2.81 -7.65
N LYS A 27 11.92 -3.86 -7.76
CA LYS A 27 11.47 -5.20 -8.18
C LYS A 27 10.42 -5.80 -7.23
N LYS A 28 10.51 -5.49 -5.94
CA LYS A 28 9.54 -5.95 -4.94
C LYS A 28 8.20 -5.21 -5.07
N LEU A 29 8.25 -3.90 -5.33
CA LEU A 29 7.07 -3.02 -5.38
C LEU A 29 6.32 -3.12 -6.71
N TRP A 30 7.03 -3.19 -7.84
CA TRP A 30 6.46 -3.02 -9.18
C TRP A 30 6.45 -4.34 -9.95
N LYS A 31 5.69 -5.31 -9.44
CA LYS A 31 5.42 -6.56 -10.18
C LYS A 31 4.48 -6.27 -11.33
N GLU A 32 4.64 -6.95 -12.46
CA GLU A 32 3.70 -6.81 -13.57
C GLU A 32 2.42 -7.60 -13.28
N ILE A 33 1.26 -6.97 -13.50
CA ILE A 33 -0.05 -7.63 -13.41
C ILE A 33 -0.92 -7.24 -14.60
N THR A 34 -1.84 -8.13 -14.96
CA THR A 34 -2.88 -7.87 -15.97
C THR A 34 -4.18 -7.60 -15.25
N LEU A 35 -4.82 -6.48 -15.56
CA LEU A 35 -6.09 -6.06 -14.96
C LEU A 35 -7.25 -6.32 -15.93
N PRO A 36 -8.48 -6.58 -15.44
CA PRO A 36 -8.91 -6.57 -14.04
C PRO A 36 -8.57 -7.87 -13.29
N GLN A 37 -8.36 -7.75 -11.97
CA GLN A 37 -8.19 -8.88 -11.05
C GLN A 37 -9.02 -8.67 -9.79
N THR A 38 -9.43 -9.77 -9.17
CA THR A 38 -10.08 -9.75 -7.85
C THR A 38 -9.09 -9.40 -6.75
N TYR A 39 -9.58 -8.91 -5.62
CA TYR A 39 -8.74 -8.62 -4.46
C TYR A 39 -7.99 -9.87 -3.94
N GLU A 40 -8.62 -11.04 -4.02
CA GLU A 40 -7.99 -12.31 -3.68
C GLU A 40 -6.78 -12.63 -4.59
N GLU A 41 -6.93 -12.49 -5.90
CA GLU A 41 -5.83 -12.70 -6.86
C GLU A 41 -4.67 -11.73 -6.63
N LEU A 42 -5.00 -10.47 -6.36
CA LEU A 42 -4.04 -9.42 -6.05
C LEU A 42 -3.25 -9.74 -4.78
N LEU A 43 -3.92 -10.19 -3.70
CA LEU A 43 -3.25 -10.62 -2.47
C LEU A 43 -2.44 -11.91 -2.68
N LEU A 44 -2.89 -12.83 -3.53
CA LEU A 44 -2.13 -14.03 -3.89
C LEU A 44 -0.82 -13.69 -4.64
N ALA A 45 -0.73 -12.54 -5.32
CA ALA A 45 0.51 -12.08 -5.96
C ALA A 45 1.55 -11.54 -4.95
N LEU A 46 1.13 -11.20 -3.73
CA LEU A 46 2.03 -10.76 -2.65
C LEU A 46 2.83 -11.94 -2.06
N SER A 47 4.00 -11.68 -1.52
CA SER A 47 4.75 -12.66 -0.73
C SER A 47 4.04 -12.94 0.60
N LYS A 48 4.33 -14.09 1.22
CA LYS A 48 3.77 -14.41 2.55
C LYS A 48 4.16 -13.35 3.59
N ASP A 49 5.37 -12.80 3.50
CA ASP A 49 5.85 -11.76 4.41
C ASP A 49 5.07 -10.45 4.25
N GLU A 50 4.75 -10.06 3.02
CA GLU A 50 3.88 -8.89 2.74
C GLU A 50 2.46 -9.09 3.28
N LEU A 51 1.89 -10.30 3.16
CA LEU A 51 0.60 -10.62 3.77
C LEU A 51 0.66 -10.60 5.30
N GLN A 52 1.79 -11.00 5.89
CA GLN A 52 2.02 -10.88 7.32
C GLN A 52 2.21 -9.43 7.76
N ASP A 53 2.83 -8.58 6.94
CA ASP A 53 2.89 -7.13 7.20
C ASP A 53 1.49 -6.55 7.29
N ILE A 54 0.60 -6.88 6.35
CA ILE A 54 -0.81 -6.46 6.39
C ILE A 54 -1.49 -6.98 7.66
N SER A 55 -1.31 -8.25 7.97
CA SER A 55 -1.85 -8.85 9.19
C SER A 55 -1.42 -8.13 10.47
N ARG A 56 -0.13 -7.76 10.54
CA ARG A 56 0.45 -7.03 11.67
C ARG A 56 -0.07 -5.61 11.78
N HIS A 57 -0.31 -4.93 10.64
CA HIS A 57 -0.90 -3.59 10.60
C HIS A 57 -2.24 -3.55 11.35
N TYR A 58 -3.11 -4.52 11.10
CA TYR A 58 -4.42 -4.62 11.76
C TYR A 58 -4.39 -5.36 13.12
N GLY A 59 -3.22 -5.77 13.59
CA GLY A 59 -3.06 -6.47 14.87
C GLY A 59 -3.72 -7.84 14.93
N PHE A 60 -3.91 -8.51 13.79
CA PHE A 60 -4.47 -9.87 13.76
C PHE A 60 -3.51 -10.86 14.43
N ARG A 61 -4.01 -11.61 15.41
CA ARG A 61 -3.22 -12.55 16.22
C ARG A 61 -3.41 -13.98 15.73
N ASN A 62 -2.43 -14.85 16.00
CA ASN A 62 -2.49 -16.30 15.77
C ASN A 62 -2.67 -16.75 14.30
N ILE A 63 -2.38 -15.88 13.33
CA ILE A 63 -2.49 -16.20 11.90
C ILE A 63 -1.14 -16.37 11.18
N SER A 64 -0.02 -16.23 11.88
CA SER A 64 1.33 -16.38 11.29
C SER A 64 1.63 -17.81 10.81
N SER A 65 0.99 -18.81 11.42
CA SER A 65 1.08 -20.23 11.06
C SER A 65 0.28 -20.60 9.82
N LEU A 66 -0.64 -19.74 9.35
CA LEU A 66 -1.46 -20.01 8.17
C LEU A 66 -0.58 -20.18 6.93
N LYS A 67 -1.02 -21.07 6.03
CA LYS A 67 -0.45 -21.15 4.69
C LYS A 67 -0.87 -19.91 3.91
N LYS A 68 -0.13 -19.58 2.86
CA LYS A 68 -0.35 -18.35 2.08
C LYS A 68 -1.80 -18.21 1.60
N LYS A 69 -2.40 -19.27 1.06
CA LYS A 69 -3.79 -19.26 0.59
C LYS A 69 -4.79 -18.98 1.73
N ASP A 70 -4.65 -19.68 2.85
CA ASP A 70 -5.52 -19.49 4.02
C ASP A 70 -5.38 -18.08 4.60
N LEU A 71 -4.16 -17.54 4.60
CA LEU A 71 -3.89 -16.17 5.02
C LEU A 71 -4.56 -15.14 4.10
N VAL A 72 -4.50 -15.34 2.78
CA VAL A 72 -5.21 -14.49 1.83
C VAL A 72 -6.71 -14.54 2.07
N HIS A 73 -7.29 -15.73 2.15
CA HIS A 73 -8.73 -15.90 2.38
C HIS A 73 -9.20 -15.17 3.65
N TYR A 74 -8.42 -15.30 4.73
CA TYR A 74 -8.67 -14.57 5.96
C TYR A 74 -8.63 -13.04 5.75
N LEU A 75 -7.60 -12.53 5.07
CA LEU A 75 -7.45 -11.08 4.82
C LEU A 75 -8.58 -10.53 3.95
N VAL A 76 -8.98 -11.23 2.89
CA VAL A 76 -10.11 -10.83 2.02
C VAL A 76 -11.40 -10.69 2.83
N GLN A 77 -11.64 -11.58 3.79
CA GLN A 77 -12.84 -11.51 4.63
C GLN A 77 -12.76 -10.41 5.70
N GLN A 78 -11.59 -10.17 6.28
CA GLN A 78 -11.46 -9.29 7.43
C GLN A 78 -11.21 -7.83 7.06
N LEU A 79 -10.46 -7.55 5.99
CA LEU A 79 -10.06 -6.19 5.64
C LEU A 79 -11.24 -5.27 5.30
N PRO A 80 -12.26 -5.70 4.53
CA PRO A 80 -13.45 -4.88 4.30
C PRO A 80 -14.13 -4.42 5.60
N CYS A 81 -14.19 -5.29 6.62
CA CYS A 81 -14.77 -4.96 7.92
C CYS A 81 -13.89 -4.00 8.76
N ARG A 82 -12.60 -3.88 8.44
CA ARG A 82 -11.65 -3.02 9.15
C ARG A 82 -11.48 -1.65 8.51
N ILE A 83 -11.87 -1.47 7.24
CA ILE A 83 -11.74 -0.19 6.53
C ILE A 83 -12.32 0.96 7.34
N THR A 84 -13.55 0.86 7.84
CA THR A 84 -14.18 1.96 8.59
C THR A 84 -13.37 2.36 9.83
N GLN A 85 -12.76 1.39 10.52
CA GLN A 85 -11.92 1.66 11.70
C GLN A 85 -10.62 2.34 11.27
N GLU A 86 -9.99 1.85 10.21
CA GLU A 86 -8.76 2.40 9.66
C GLU A 86 -8.96 3.85 9.19
N LEU A 87 -10.04 4.14 8.45
CA LEU A 87 -10.39 5.50 8.01
C LEU A 87 -10.63 6.45 9.18
N LYS A 88 -11.23 5.98 10.28
CA LYS A 88 -11.45 6.78 11.51
C LYS A 88 -10.16 7.13 12.26
N LEU A 89 -9.03 6.47 11.95
CA LEU A 89 -7.71 6.78 12.51
C LEU A 89 -6.89 7.70 11.61
N MET A 90 -7.41 8.02 10.42
CA MET A 90 -6.75 8.91 9.47
C MET A 90 -6.99 10.38 9.81
N ASP A 91 -6.03 11.21 9.44
CA ASP A 91 -6.25 12.64 9.25
C ASP A 91 -6.85 12.88 7.86
N GLU A 92 -7.26 14.13 7.62
CA GLU A 92 -7.87 14.54 6.36
C GLU A 92 -6.93 14.37 5.16
N HIS A 93 -5.61 14.58 5.31
CA HIS A 93 -4.66 14.42 4.21
C HIS A 93 -4.57 12.96 3.73
N ARG A 94 -4.47 12.00 4.65
CA ARG A 94 -4.45 10.56 4.33
C ARG A 94 -5.78 10.10 3.74
N TYR A 95 -6.90 10.63 4.25
CA TYR A 95 -8.22 10.34 3.70
C TYR A 95 -8.38 10.86 2.27
N LEU A 96 -7.99 12.12 2.01
CA LEU A 96 -8.06 12.73 0.69
C LEU A 96 -7.16 12.00 -0.31
N PHE A 97 -6.01 11.49 0.11
CA PHE A 97 -5.18 10.62 -0.73
C PHE A 97 -5.93 9.36 -1.15
N LEU A 98 -6.57 8.63 -0.23
CA LEU A 98 -7.35 7.43 -0.58
C LEU A 98 -8.52 7.74 -1.49
N LYS A 99 -9.17 8.90 -1.28
CA LYS A 99 -10.26 9.36 -2.13
C LYS A 99 -9.85 9.56 -3.60
N GLN A 100 -8.56 9.80 -3.90
CA GLN A 100 -8.07 9.90 -5.28
C GLN A 100 -8.18 8.59 -6.08
N PHE A 101 -8.32 7.45 -5.41
CA PHE A 101 -8.46 6.13 -6.04
C PHE A 101 -9.93 5.71 -6.22
N VAL A 102 -10.87 6.62 -5.95
CA VAL A 102 -12.30 6.37 -5.98
C VAL A 102 -12.93 7.45 -6.86
N SER A 103 -13.60 7.06 -7.94
CA SER A 103 -14.43 7.96 -8.75
C SER A 103 -15.90 7.67 -8.53
N GLU A 104 -16.74 8.70 -8.71
CA GLU A 104 -18.19 8.57 -8.73
C GLU A 104 -18.70 7.86 -10.00
N ASP A 105 -17.95 7.94 -11.11
CA ASP A 105 -18.44 7.55 -12.45
C ASP A 105 -17.77 6.31 -13.06
N ASP A 106 -16.57 5.92 -12.62
CA ASP A 106 -15.84 4.77 -13.17
C ASP A 106 -15.43 3.77 -12.09
N LYS A 107 -16.10 2.62 -12.08
CA LYS A 107 -15.80 1.44 -11.23
C LYS A 107 -14.55 0.67 -11.69
N VAL A 108 -13.87 1.16 -12.72
CA VAL A 108 -12.69 0.53 -13.27
C VAL A 108 -11.48 1.12 -12.56
N PHE A 109 -10.75 0.24 -11.86
CA PHE A 109 -9.35 0.38 -11.44
C PHE A 109 -8.77 1.79 -11.60
N GLN A 110 -8.69 2.53 -10.49
CA GLN A 110 -8.07 3.85 -10.50
C GLN A 110 -6.62 3.73 -10.08
N ALA A 111 -5.74 4.20 -10.96
CA ALA A 111 -4.32 4.17 -10.75
C ALA A 111 -3.71 5.57 -10.71
N VAL A 112 -2.82 5.81 -9.75
CA VAL A 112 -1.96 7.00 -9.74
C VAL A 112 -0.56 6.59 -10.18
N LEU A 113 0.01 7.34 -11.14
CA LEU A 113 1.39 7.13 -11.57
C LEU A 113 2.36 7.35 -10.41
N ALA A 114 3.26 6.39 -10.22
CA ALA A 114 4.15 6.37 -9.07
C ALA A 114 5.50 7.06 -9.30
N ASP A 115 5.70 7.71 -10.44
CA ASP A 115 7.00 8.22 -10.89
C ASP A 115 7.63 9.26 -9.94
N ALA A 116 6.82 9.89 -9.07
CA ALA A 116 7.24 10.84 -8.05
C ALA A 116 7.04 10.36 -6.59
N TYR A 117 6.68 9.09 -6.37
CA TYR A 117 6.35 8.58 -5.04
C TYR A 117 7.55 8.01 -4.28
N ASP A 118 7.71 8.43 -3.02
CA ASP A 118 8.68 7.82 -2.10
C ASP A 118 8.30 6.35 -1.83
N HIS A 119 9.26 5.42 -2.00
CA HIS A 119 9.12 4.01 -1.65
C HIS A 119 8.61 3.78 -0.23
N LYS A 120 8.91 4.67 0.72
CA LYS A 120 8.38 4.59 2.09
C LYS A 120 6.88 4.80 2.12
N LEU A 121 6.38 5.77 1.37
CA LEU A 121 4.94 6.06 1.26
C LEU A 121 4.22 4.91 0.56
N VAL A 122 4.78 4.41 -0.54
CA VAL A 122 4.26 3.23 -1.23
C VAL A 122 4.20 2.02 -0.30
N ASN A 123 5.29 1.73 0.44
CA ASN A 123 5.32 0.63 1.38
C ASN A 123 4.33 0.81 2.53
N TYR A 124 4.16 2.03 3.05
CA TYR A 124 3.15 2.31 4.08
C TYR A 124 1.76 1.91 3.58
N TRP A 125 1.38 2.35 2.39
CA TRP A 125 0.07 2.05 1.82
C TRP A 125 -0.12 0.57 1.49
N ARG A 126 0.90 -0.11 0.95
CA ARG A 126 0.84 -1.57 0.73
C ARG A 126 0.68 -2.36 2.02
N LYS A 127 1.26 -1.88 3.13
CA LYS A 127 1.09 -2.51 4.45
C LYS A 127 -0.33 -2.38 5.00
N THR A 128 -1.12 -1.40 4.57
CA THR A 128 -2.55 -1.36 4.93
C THR A 128 -3.37 -2.34 4.10
N GLY A 129 -2.86 -2.82 2.98
CA GLY A 129 -3.60 -3.66 2.03
C GLY A 129 -4.73 -2.93 1.30
N LEU A 130 -4.97 -1.65 1.59
CA LEU A 130 -6.01 -0.83 0.97
C LEU A 130 -5.60 -0.34 -0.42
N VAL A 131 -4.31 -0.06 -0.58
CA VAL A 131 -3.72 0.37 -1.84
C VAL A 131 -2.58 -0.58 -2.16
N LEU A 132 -2.57 -1.08 -3.37
CA LEU A 132 -1.55 -1.98 -3.90
C LEU A 132 -0.74 -1.25 -4.97
N SER A 133 0.38 -1.87 -5.36
CA SER A 133 1.29 -1.34 -6.36
C SER A 133 1.55 -2.39 -7.43
N SER A 134 1.70 -1.93 -8.67
CA SER A 134 2.03 -2.79 -9.80
C SER A 134 2.71 -2.01 -10.92
N SER A 135 3.35 -2.72 -11.83
CA SER A 135 3.59 -2.24 -13.19
C SER A 135 2.41 -2.67 -14.08
N SER A 136 1.86 -1.76 -14.87
CA SER A 136 0.84 -2.03 -15.88
C SER A 136 1.21 -1.28 -17.15
N GLN A 137 1.31 -1.98 -18.28
CA GLN A 137 1.74 -1.41 -19.56
C GLN A 137 3.07 -0.62 -19.48
N GLY A 138 4.00 -1.09 -18.66
CA GLY A 138 5.29 -0.44 -18.42
C GLY A 138 5.24 0.80 -17.51
N GLN A 139 4.08 1.15 -16.96
CA GLN A 139 3.91 2.25 -16.02
C GLN A 139 3.74 1.75 -14.59
N LYS A 140 4.43 2.40 -13.64
CA LYS A 140 4.28 2.13 -12.21
C LYS A 140 3.01 2.78 -11.70
N VAL A 141 2.13 1.98 -11.11
CA VAL A 141 0.81 2.41 -10.67
C VAL A 141 0.53 1.99 -9.24
N LEU A 142 -0.05 2.90 -8.47
CA LEU A 142 -0.74 2.60 -7.20
C LEU A 142 -2.23 2.53 -7.45
N PHE A 143 -2.94 1.61 -6.80
CA PHE A 143 -4.39 1.46 -7.02
C PHE A 143 -5.11 0.87 -5.81
N MET A 144 -6.40 1.18 -5.69
CA MET A 144 -7.30 0.52 -4.74
C MET A 144 -8.06 -0.62 -5.44
N PRO A 145 -8.09 -1.85 -4.89
CA PRO A 145 -8.93 -2.92 -5.41
C PRO A 145 -10.42 -2.53 -5.41
N SER A 146 -11.16 -2.91 -6.46
CA SER A 146 -12.57 -2.54 -6.66
C SER A 146 -13.46 -2.87 -5.45
N GLU A 147 -13.25 -4.03 -4.84
CA GLU A 147 -14.00 -4.50 -3.69
C GLU A 147 -13.82 -3.59 -2.47
N LEU A 148 -12.68 -2.90 -2.36
CA LEU A 148 -12.43 -1.92 -1.30
C LEU A 148 -12.92 -0.53 -1.70
N GLN A 149 -12.92 -0.18 -2.99
CA GLN A 149 -13.52 1.06 -3.49
C GLN A 149 -15.02 1.09 -3.19
N ASP A 150 -15.73 -0.02 -3.44
CA ASP A 150 -17.16 -0.14 -3.14
C ASP A 150 -17.43 0.11 -1.65
N VAL A 151 -16.63 -0.47 -0.76
CA VAL A 151 -16.74 -0.24 0.69
C VAL A 151 -16.45 1.23 1.02
N PHE A 152 -15.42 1.84 0.43
CA PHE A 152 -15.08 3.23 0.67
C PHE A 152 -16.21 4.19 0.27
N GLN A 153 -16.81 3.99 -0.91
CA GLN A 153 -17.93 4.81 -1.40
C GLN A 153 -19.15 4.76 -0.47
N THR A 154 -19.45 3.59 0.11
CA THR A 154 -20.54 3.47 1.09
C THR A 154 -20.28 4.26 2.37
N LEU A 155 -19.02 4.51 2.71
CA LEU A 155 -18.59 5.20 3.93
C LEU A 155 -18.36 6.69 3.73
N GLU A 156 -18.20 7.16 2.49
CA GLU A 156 -17.85 8.55 2.18
C GLU A 156 -18.84 9.56 2.78
N HIS A 157 -20.13 9.21 2.77
CA HIS A 157 -21.23 10.02 3.27
C HIS A 157 -21.52 9.80 4.77
N ASP A 158 -20.71 8.99 5.48
CA ASP A 158 -20.86 8.77 6.92
C ASP A 158 -20.44 10.02 7.71
N ALA A 159 -21.43 10.71 8.29
CA ALA A 159 -21.21 11.90 9.10
C ALA A 159 -20.28 11.66 10.31
N ALA A 160 -20.30 10.46 10.89
CA ALA A 160 -19.43 10.12 12.02
C ALA A 160 -17.96 9.97 11.56
N LEU A 161 -17.74 9.46 10.34
CA LEU A 161 -16.40 9.43 9.75
C LEU A 161 -15.89 10.85 9.50
N GLN A 162 -16.69 11.70 8.85
CA GLN A 162 -16.30 13.09 8.55
C GLN A 162 -15.98 13.90 9.82
N SER A 163 -16.77 13.73 10.88
CA SER A 163 -16.49 14.34 12.17
C SER A 163 -15.15 13.88 12.76
N LYS A 164 -14.85 12.58 12.66
CA LYS A 164 -13.62 12.01 13.21
C LYS A 164 -12.37 12.47 12.47
N LEU A 165 -12.44 12.57 11.14
CA LEU A 165 -11.35 13.08 10.31
C LEU A 165 -10.93 14.49 10.72
N LYS A 166 -11.91 15.41 10.89
CA LYS A 166 -11.65 16.79 11.35
C LYS A 166 -11.02 16.83 12.74
N GLN A 167 -11.50 16.00 13.67
CA GLN A 167 -10.92 15.90 15.01
C GLN A 167 -9.46 15.44 14.96
N ASN A 168 -9.16 14.43 14.14
CA ASN A 168 -7.82 13.91 14.02
C ASN A 168 -6.88 14.95 13.40
N THR A 169 -7.30 15.71 12.38
CA THR A 169 -6.49 16.79 11.79
C THR A 169 -6.15 17.89 12.81
N ASN A 170 -7.12 18.29 13.65
CA ASN A 170 -6.92 19.38 14.62
C ASN A 170 -6.16 18.95 15.89
N GLY A 171 -6.05 17.65 16.16
CA GLY A 171 -5.34 17.12 17.34
C GLY A 171 -3.81 17.11 17.22
N TRP A 172 -3.26 17.46 16.06
CA TRP A 172 -1.82 17.57 15.78
C TRP A 172 -1.35 19.02 15.57
N GLY A 173 -2.17 20.00 15.99
CA GLY A 173 -1.83 21.43 16.00
C GLY A 173 -1.12 21.86 17.27
#